data_AF-A0AAU8S454-F1
#
_entry.id   AF-A0AAU8S454-F1
#
_cell.length_a   1.000
_cell.length_b   1.000
_cell.length_c   1.000
_cell.angle_alpha   90.00
_cell.angle_beta   90.00
_cell.angle_gamma   90.00
#
_symmetry.space_group_name_H-M   'P 1'
#
loop_
_entity.id
_entity.type
_entity.pdbx_description
1 polymer ?
#
loop_
_entity_poly.entity_id
_entity_poly.type
_entity_poly.pdbx_seq_one_letter_code
_entity_poly.pdbx_strand_id
1 'polypeptide(L)' 'MVVNAVVGADEASARLREYCSGLPDVEKKIAESTSPEGAKLVSDFGIGSVPMVVILDEDSSELFRTADIGELEKFFS' A
#
# COMPACT_ATOMS: atom_id res chain seq x y z
N MET A 1 -6.09 -0.43 -12.08
CA MET A 1 -5.99 -0.58 -10.61
C MET A 1 -4.63 -0.12 -10.13
N VAL A 2 -4.57 0.64 -9.03
CA VAL A 2 -3.34 1.20 -8.46
C VAL A 2 -3.18 0.73 -7.02
N VAL A 3 -2.01 0.19 -6.68
CA VAL A 3 -1.65 -0.22 -5.32
C VAL A 3 -0.72 0.84 -4.72
N ASN A 4 -1.23 1.61 -3.77
CA ASN A 4 -0.45 2.55 -2.99
C ASN A 4 -0.10 1.91 -1.64
N ALA A 5 1.17 1.79 -1.32
CA ALA A 5 1.62 1.26 -0.04
C ALA A 5 2.52 2.28 0.67
N VAL A 6 2.19 2.56 1.94
CA VAL A 6 3.05 3.32 2.85
C VAL A 6 3.63 2.36 3.87
N VAL A 7 4.96 2.32 3.93
CA VAL A 7 5.70 1.36 4.73
C VAL A 7 6.64 2.05 5.73
N GLY A 8 6.88 1.39 6.86
CA GLY A 8 7.89 1.76 7.84
C GLY A 8 9.23 1.05 7.61
N ALA A 9 10.10 1.12 8.62
CA ALA A 9 11.41 0.46 8.63
C ALA A 9 11.40 -0.92 9.31
N ASP A 10 10.24 -1.37 9.82
CA ASP A 10 10.08 -2.65 10.51
C ASP A 10 9.97 -3.84 9.54
N GLU A 11 10.05 -5.05 10.10
CA GLU A 11 9.99 -6.29 9.32
C GLU A 11 8.63 -6.52 8.64
N ALA A 12 7.53 -6.11 9.29
CA ALA A 12 6.19 -6.23 8.70
C ALA A 12 6.07 -5.36 7.42
N SER A 13 6.62 -4.16 7.48
CA SER A 13 6.74 -3.22 6.37
C SER A 13 7.62 -3.75 5.25
N ALA A 14 8.72 -4.44 5.58
CA ALA A 14 9.58 -5.07 4.58
C ALA A 14 8.83 -6.16 3.81
N ARG A 15 8.08 -7.02 4.51
CA ARG A 15 7.26 -8.08 3.88
C ARG A 15 6.16 -7.50 2.99
N LEU A 16 5.45 -6.46 3.44
CA LEU A 16 4.43 -5.79 2.64
C LEU A 16 5.01 -5.12 1.40
N ARG A 17 6.18 -4.48 1.54
CA ARG A 17 6.91 -3.87 0.42
C ARG A 17 7.26 -4.92 -0.64
N GLU A 18 7.82 -6.05 -0.22
CA GLU A 18 8.19 -7.14 -1.12
C GLU A 18 6.97 -7.71 -1.84
N TYR A 19 5.90 -8.00 -1.08
CA TYR A 19 4.65 -8.51 -1.65
C TYR A 19 4.05 -7.55 -2.68
N CYS A 20 3.85 -6.28 -2.32
CA CYS A 20 3.28 -5.27 -3.21
C CYS A 20 4.14 -5.06 -4.46
N SER A 21 5.46 -5.15 -4.33
CA SER A 21 6.40 -5.05 -5.47
C SER A 21 6.25 -6.22 -6.44
N GLY A 22 5.89 -7.41 -5.95
CA GLY A 22 5.74 -8.64 -6.72
C GLY A 22 4.43 -8.78 -7.51
N LEU A 23 3.40 -7.97 -7.23
CA LEU A 23 2.08 -8.10 -7.86
C LEU A 23 2.13 -7.91 -9.39
N PRO A 24 1.67 -8.84 -10.23
CA PRO A 24 1.61 -8.62 -11.68
C PRO A 24 0.49 -7.65 -12.06
N ASP A 25 0.61 -7.01 -13.22
CA ASP A 25 -0.48 -6.30 -13.92
C ASP A 25 -1.20 -5.17 -13.14
N VAL A 26 -0.51 -4.55 -12.18
CA VAL A 26 -1.00 -3.39 -11.42
C VAL A 26 0.04 -2.28 -11.35
N GLU A 27 -0.41 -1.02 -11.37
CA GLU A 27 0.46 0.12 -11.05
C GLU A 27 0.74 0.11 -9.55
N LYS A 28 1.99 0.36 -9.15
CA LYS A 28 2.42 0.31 -7.75
C LYS A 28 3.11 1.62 -7.37
N LYS A 29 2.73 2.18 -6.23
CA LYS A 29 3.44 3.28 -5.58
C LYS A 29 3.73 2.86 -4.15
N ILE A 30 4.97 2.49 -3.88
CA ILE A 30 5.39 2.00 -2.58
C ILE A 30 6.41 2.99 -2.03
N ALA A 31 6.06 3.68 -0.95
CA ALA A 31 6.90 4.73 -0.39
C ALA A 31 7.08 4.57 1.12
N GLU A 32 8.23 5.02 1.62
CA GLU A 32 8.48 5.07 3.06
C GLU A 32 7.72 6.24 3.68
N SER A 33 7.12 6.01 4.84
CA SER A 33 6.36 7.02 5.59
C SER A 33 7.13 8.30 5.90
N THR A 34 8.46 8.22 6.00
CA THR A 34 9.37 9.35 6.24
C THR A 34 9.78 10.09 4.97
N SER A 35 9.45 9.56 3.79
CA SER A 35 9.74 10.19 2.51
C SER A 35 8.68 11.24 2.14
N PRO A 36 8.99 12.24 1.30
CA PRO A 36 7.99 13.20 0.82
C PRO A 36 6.80 12.54 0.13
N GLU A 37 7.03 11.46 -0.62
CA GLU A 37 5.98 10.71 -1.31
C GLU A 37 5.11 9.93 -0.30
N GLY A 38 5.70 9.25 0.67
CA GLY A 38 4.95 8.56 1.71
C GLY A 38 4.14 9.51 2.59
N ALA A 39 4.70 10.68 2.95
CA ALA A 39 3.96 11.72 3.66
C ALA A 39 2.75 12.23 2.86
N LYS A 40 2.90 12.35 1.54
CA LYS A 40 1.79 12.68 0.64
C LYS A 40 0.72 11.59 0.64
N LEU A 41 1.10 10.32 0.48
CA LEU A 41 0.15 9.19 0.53
C LEU A 41 -0.58 9.12 1.89
N VAL A 42 0.12 9.37 3.00
CA VAL A 42 -0.49 9.43 4.34
C VAL A 42 -1.56 10.51 4.41
N SER A 43 -1.26 11.69 3.89
CA SER A 43 -2.20 12.82 3.86
C SER A 43 -3.39 12.55 2.92
N ASP A 44 -3.12 12.08 1.70
CA ASP A 44 -4.12 11.87 0.65
C ASP A 44 -5.15 10.80 1.04
N PHE A 45 -4.72 9.75 1.77
CA PHE A 45 -5.58 8.62 2.14
C PHE A 45 -5.95 8.58 3.64
N GLY A 46 -5.54 9.57 4.43
CA GLY A 46 -5.82 9.63 5.87
C GLY A 46 -5.27 8.42 6.63
N ILE A 47 -4.03 8.02 6.36
CA ILE A 47 -3.42 6.83 6.96
C ILE A 47 -3.00 7.15 8.41
N GLY A 48 -3.66 6.52 9.38
CA GLY A 48 -3.38 6.72 10.81
C GLY A 48 -2.21 5.91 11.36
N SER A 49 -1.79 4.86 10.66
CA SER A 49 -0.73 3.95 11.08
C SER A 49 -0.04 3.31 9.89
N VAL A 50 1.24 3.01 10.04
CA VAL A 50 2.05 2.29 9.04
C VAL A 50 2.47 0.93 9.60
N PRO A 51 2.62 -0.11 8.75
CA PRO A 51 2.39 -0.10 7.30
C PRO A 51 0.90 -0.04 6.93
N MET A 52 0.61 0.42 5.71
CA MET A 52 -0.75 0.46 5.16
C MET A 52 -0.71 0.34 3.63
N VAL A 53 -1.62 -0.44 3.06
CA VAL A 53 -1.84 -0.58 1.62
C VAL A 53 -3.25 -0.08 1.31
N VAL A 54 -3.36 0.74 0.26
CA VAL A 54 -4.60 1.28 -0.28
C VAL A 54 -4.65 0.92 -1.76
N ILE A 55 -5.70 0.24 -2.18
CA ILE A 55 -5.93 -0.17 -3.56
C ILE A 55 -7.03 0.70 -4.16
N LEU A 56 -6.74 1.29 -5.31
CA LEU A 56 -7.66 2.15 -6.04
C LEU A 56 -8.10 1.51 -7.36
N ASP A 57 -9.33 1.75 -7.77
CA ASP A 57 -9.81 1.43 -9.11
C ASP A 57 -9.23 2.40 -10.17
N GLU A 58 -9.73 2.30 -11.40
CA GLU A 58 -9.31 3.15 -12.52
C GLU A 58 -9.77 4.61 -12.37
N ASP A 59 -10.82 4.85 -11.59
CA ASP A 59 -11.39 6.17 -11.29
C ASP A 59 -10.78 6.79 -10.03
N SER A 60 -9.69 6.20 -9.50
CA SER A 60 -9.02 6.60 -8.25
C SER A 60 -9.90 6.50 -6.99
N SER A 61 -10.95 5.67 -7.03
CA SER A 61 -11.78 5.36 -5.86
C SER A 61 -11.16 4.22 -5.06
N GLU A 62 -11.24 4.30 -3.74
CA GLU A 62 -10.74 3.26 -2.85
C GLU A 62 -11.59 1.99 -2.97
N LEU A 63 -10.94 0.91 -3.42
CA LEU A 63 -11.54 -0.43 -3.47
C LEU A 63 -11.27 -1.21 -2.18
N PHE A 64 -10.06 -1.07 -1.65
CA PHE A 64 -9.60 -1.91 -0.55
C PHE A 64 -8.47 -1.23 0.23
N ARG A 65 -8.39 -1.52 1.53
CA ARG A 65 -7.35 -1.01 2.41
C ARG A 65 -7.02 -2.04 3.47
N THR A 66 -5.74 -2.34 3.66
CA THR A 66 -5.28 -3.26 4.71
C THR A 66 -3.83 -3.03 5.11
N ALA A 67 -3.48 -3.47 6.32
CA ALA A 67 -2.11 -3.64 6.78
C ALA A 67 -1.73 -5.13 6.92
N ASP A 68 -2.65 -6.04 6.58
CA ASP A 68 -2.49 -7.49 6.70
C ASP A 68 -2.19 -8.11 5.33
N ILE A 69 -1.08 -8.82 5.23
CA ILE A 69 -0.68 -9.52 3.99
C ILE A 69 -1.68 -10.61 3.62
N GLY A 70 -2.23 -11.35 4.58
CA GLY A 70 -3.18 -12.42 4.31
C GLY A 70 -4.53 -11.90 3.81
N GLU A 71 -4.94 -10.69 4.21
CA GLU A 71 -6.09 -10.02 3.59
C GLU A 71 -5.78 -9.54 2.17
N LEU A 72 -4.58 -9.02 1.96
CA LEU A 72 -4.10 -8.59 0.66
C LEU A 72 -4.02 -9.77 -0.33
N GLU A 73 -3.49 -10.91 0.10
CA GLU A 73 -3.43 -12.15 -0.68
C GLU A 73 -4.81 -12.64 -1.09
N LYS A 74 -5.79 -12.58 -0.19
CA LYS A 74 -7.18 -12.93 -0.51
C LYS A 74 -7.82 -11.99 -1.52
N PHE A 75 -7.46 -10.70 -1.49
CA PHE A 75 -7.96 -9.72 -2.45
C PHE A 75 -7.44 -9.98 -3.86
N PHE A 76 -6.19 -10.45 -3.99
CA PHE A 76 -5.53 -10.71 -5.27
C PHE A 76 -5.67 -12.16 -5.79
N SER A 77 -6.33 -13.04 -5.04
CA SER A 77 -6.64 -14.43 -5.43
C SER A 77 -7.91 -14.52 -6.27
#